data_AF-A0A953RS15-F1
#
_entry.id   AF-A0A953RS15-F1
#
_cell.length_a   1.000
_cell.length_b   1.000
_cell.length_c   1.000
_cell.angle_alpha   90.00
_cell.angle_beta   90.00
_cell.angle_gamma   90.00
#
_symmetry.space_group_name_H-M   'P 1'
#
loop_
_entity.id
_entity.type
_entity.pdbx_description
1 polymer ?
#
loop_
_entity_poly.entity_id
_entity_poly.type
_entity_poly.pdbx_seq_one_letter_code
_entity_poly.pdbx_strand_id
1 'polypeptide(L)'
;MRYSFLVDTYETERLKVLSVWGMFRDEDLPFRPHPTDLRGRSFLEQMQHQCLSENAWFCNMLGIDVGAPPLPPEETRLGFVLQYEADSAKRLDVLKSKVDDIWWEEEVAFFDVQRSRAWIVVRRIAHTSHHRGQQMALLRMLGRDVYSSYGPTADTGEQVIYAPIPLK
;
A
#
# COMPACT_ATOMS: atom_id res chain seq x y z
N MET A 1 -15.25 15.75 9.93
CA MET A 1 -14.86 14.99 11.15
C MET A 1 -13.39 15.16 11.42
N ARG A 2 -12.97 15.04 12.68
CA ARG A 2 -11.58 15.33 13.11
C ARG A 2 -10.55 14.47 12.37
N TYR A 3 -10.92 13.23 12.05
CA TYR A 3 -10.02 12.24 11.45
C TYR A 3 -10.21 12.04 9.94
N SER A 4 -10.99 12.87 9.24
CA SER A 4 -11.24 12.70 7.80
C SER A 4 -9.95 12.72 6.97
N PHE A 5 -8.95 13.49 7.40
CA PHE A 5 -7.64 13.55 6.75
C PHE A 5 -6.93 12.18 6.71
N LEU A 6 -7.19 11.27 7.66
CA LEU A 6 -6.63 9.91 7.63
C LEU A 6 -7.28 9.07 6.53
N VAL A 7 -8.58 9.25 6.31
CA VAL A 7 -9.32 8.60 5.22
C VAL A 7 -8.86 9.14 3.87
N ASP A 8 -8.72 10.46 3.74
CA ASP A 8 -8.21 11.11 2.52
C ASP A 8 -6.76 10.70 2.23
N THR A 9 -5.94 10.55 3.27
CA THR A 9 -4.57 10.07 3.13
C THR A 9 -4.56 8.61 2.67
N TYR A 10 -5.32 7.72 3.31
CA TYR A 10 -5.43 6.32 2.89
C TYR A 10 -5.94 6.20 1.44
N GLU A 11 -6.93 7.03 1.07
CA GLU A 11 -7.45 7.13 -0.29
C GLU A 11 -6.35 7.41 -1.32
N THR A 12 -5.43 8.33 -1.04
CA THR A 12 -4.34 8.62 -2.00
C THR A 12 -3.19 7.63 -1.90
N GLU A 13 -2.90 7.09 -0.72
CA GLU A 13 -1.80 6.13 -0.52
C GLU A 13 -2.05 4.80 -1.23
N ARG A 14 -3.30 4.29 -1.26
CA ARG A 14 -3.64 3.08 -2.04
C ARG A 14 -3.35 3.26 -3.53
N LEU A 15 -3.66 4.43 -4.08
CA LEU A 15 -3.44 4.74 -5.50
C LEU A 15 -1.95 4.86 -5.82
N LYS A 16 -1.15 5.38 -4.90
CA LYS A 16 0.31 5.44 -5.04
C LYS A 16 0.96 4.06 -5.02
N VAL A 17 0.42 3.10 -4.26
CA VAL A 17 0.86 1.70 -4.31
C VAL A 17 0.59 1.12 -5.71
N LEU A 18 -0.65 1.23 -6.20
CA LEU A 18 -1.03 0.76 -7.53
C LEU A 18 -0.21 1.42 -8.65
N SER A 19 0.05 2.73 -8.54
CA SER A 19 0.91 3.48 -9.45
C SER A 19 2.33 2.91 -9.49
N VAL A 20 2.95 2.65 -8.33
CA VAL A 20 4.29 2.05 -8.26
C VAL A 20 4.30 0.63 -8.86
N TRP A 21 3.29 -0.19 -8.58
CA TRP A 21 3.19 -1.53 -9.19
C TRP A 21 3.01 -1.48 -10.71
N GLY A 22 2.35 -0.43 -11.21
CA GLY A 22 2.21 -0.17 -12.64
C GLY A 22 3.53 0.13 -13.36
N MET A 23 4.55 0.61 -12.65
CA MET A 23 5.87 0.93 -13.22
C MET A 23 6.77 -0.31 -13.41
N PHE A 24 6.45 -1.43 -12.76
CA PHE A 24 7.14 -2.69 -12.92
C PHE A 24 6.58 -3.52 -14.07
N ARG A 25 7.42 -4.42 -14.59
CA ARG A 25 7.03 -5.48 -15.54
C ARG A 25 6.98 -6.84 -14.83
N ASP A 26 6.36 -7.82 -15.47
CA ASP A 26 6.23 -9.17 -14.87
C ASP A 26 7.60 -9.85 -14.73
N GLU A 27 8.55 -9.56 -15.62
CA GLU A 27 9.96 -10.01 -15.52
C GLU A 27 10.70 -9.45 -14.28
N ASP A 28 10.18 -8.39 -13.66
CA ASP A 28 10.79 -7.76 -12.48
C ASP A 28 10.38 -8.44 -11.16
N LEU A 29 9.35 -9.31 -11.17
CA LEU A 29 8.85 -10.01 -9.98
C LEU A 29 9.94 -10.68 -9.12
N PRO A 30 10.90 -11.44 -9.69
CA PRO A 30 11.95 -12.08 -8.91
C PRO A 30 13.08 -11.11 -8.51
N PHE A 31 13.12 -9.89 -9.05
CA PHE A 31 14.20 -8.94 -8.79
C PHE A 31 14.22 -8.53 -7.32
N ARG A 32 15.42 -8.45 -6.75
CA ARG A 32 15.69 -8.12 -5.36
C ARG A 32 16.90 -7.18 -5.28
N PRO A 33 17.03 -6.36 -4.22
CA PRO A 33 18.10 -5.36 -4.12
C PRO A 33 19.51 -5.94 -4.26
N HIS A 34 19.73 -7.13 -3.69
CA HIS A 34 20.99 -7.85 -3.76
C HIS A 34 20.71 -9.32 -4.13
N PRO A 35 21.34 -9.88 -5.18
CA PRO A 35 20.97 -11.19 -5.74
C PRO A 35 20.96 -12.33 -4.73
N THR A 36 21.87 -12.31 -3.75
CA THR A 36 22.04 -13.39 -2.77
C THR A 36 21.58 -13.03 -1.35
N ASP A 37 21.17 -11.78 -1.08
CA ASP A 37 20.71 -11.41 0.26
C ASP A 37 19.20 -11.65 0.39
N LEU A 38 18.83 -12.72 1.11
CA LEU A 38 17.43 -13.10 1.33
C LEU A 38 16.68 -12.17 2.30
N ARG A 39 17.36 -11.25 3.00
CA ARG A 39 16.70 -10.29 3.89
C ARG A 39 16.03 -9.15 3.10
N GLY A 40 16.56 -8.84 1.93
CA GLY A 40 15.99 -7.85 1.01
C GLY A 40 14.89 -8.50 0.17
N ARG A 41 13.65 -8.08 0.39
CA ARG A 41 12.51 -8.62 -0.36
C ARG A 41 12.62 -8.36 -1.86
N SER A 42 12.27 -9.38 -2.65
CA SER A 42 11.99 -9.21 -4.08
C SER A 42 10.76 -8.35 -4.31
N PHE A 43 10.53 -7.90 -5.55
CA PHE A 43 9.31 -7.16 -5.87
C PHE A 43 8.04 -7.99 -5.58
N LEU A 44 8.04 -9.28 -5.92
CA LEU A 44 6.96 -10.21 -5.55
C LEU A 44 6.72 -10.24 -4.03
N GLU A 45 7.78 -10.42 -3.25
CA GLU A 45 7.70 -10.46 -1.77
C GLU A 45 7.23 -9.13 -1.18
N GLN A 46 7.53 -7.99 -1.82
CA GLN A 46 6.99 -6.68 -1.42
C GLN A 46 5.48 -6.60 -1.65
N MET A 47 4.95 -7.11 -2.76
CA MET A 47 3.50 -7.14 -3.02
C MET A 47 2.78 -8.08 -2.05
N GLN A 48 3.30 -9.28 -1.85
CA GLN A 48 2.80 -10.24 -0.85
C GLN A 48 2.76 -9.59 0.53
N HIS A 49 3.86 -8.96 0.95
CA HIS A 49 3.95 -8.29 2.25
C HIS A 49 2.94 -7.14 2.37
N GLN A 50 2.78 -6.31 1.35
CA GLN A 50 1.80 -5.23 1.38
C GLN A 50 0.38 -5.78 1.60
N CYS A 51 -0.04 -6.76 0.81
CA CYS A 51 -1.39 -7.32 0.91
C CYS A 51 -1.64 -8.07 2.23
N LEU A 52 -0.72 -8.96 2.62
CA LEU A 52 -0.84 -9.76 3.86
C LEU A 52 -0.82 -8.85 5.09
N SER A 53 0.13 -7.92 5.15
CA SER A 53 0.30 -7.02 6.29
C SER A 53 -0.88 -6.07 6.42
N GLU A 54 -1.34 -5.47 5.32
CA GLU A 54 -2.49 -4.57 5.35
C GLU A 54 -3.75 -5.31 5.77
N ASN A 55 -4.02 -6.49 5.20
CA ASN A 55 -5.16 -7.29 5.60
C ASN A 55 -5.13 -7.66 7.08
N ALA A 56 -4.00 -8.13 7.59
CA ALA A 56 -3.85 -8.50 9.00
C ALA A 56 -4.12 -7.31 9.94
N TRP A 57 -3.68 -6.10 9.59
CA TRP A 57 -3.93 -4.91 10.40
C TRP A 57 -5.40 -4.50 10.36
N PHE A 58 -6.02 -4.49 9.17
CA PHE A 58 -7.42 -4.13 9.02
C PHE A 58 -8.34 -5.13 9.76
N CYS A 59 -8.13 -6.44 9.58
CA CYS A 59 -8.93 -7.46 10.26
C CYS A 59 -8.72 -7.45 11.78
N ASN A 60 -7.45 -7.53 12.24
CA ASN A 60 -7.17 -7.83 13.64
C ASN A 60 -7.14 -6.59 14.55
N MET A 61 -6.86 -5.41 14.00
CA MET A 61 -6.70 -4.18 14.79
C MET A 61 -7.85 -3.20 14.53
N LEU A 62 -8.29 -3.06 13.28
CA LEU A 62 -9.34 -2.11 12.92
C LEU A 62 -10.74 -2.74 12.88
N GLY A 63 -10.85 -4.08 12.93
CA GLY A 63 -12.13 -4.79 12.84
C GLY A 63 -12.81 -4.61 11.48
N ILE A 64 -12.01 -4.45 10.41
CA ILE A 64 -12.48 -4.26 9.04
C ILE A 64 -12.03 -5.47 8.23
N ASP A 65 -12.97 -6.35 7.90
CA ASP A 65 -12.78 -7.49 7.01
C ASP A 65 -13.51 -7.25 5.69
N VAL A 66 -12.83 -7.50 4.57
CA VAL A 66 -13.37 -7.35 3.21
C VAL A 66 -13.90 -8.67 2.63
N GLY A 67 -13.80 -9.77 3.38
CA GLY A 67 -14.35 -11.07 3.03
C GLY A 67 -13.64 -11.76 1.87
N ALA A 68 -12.36 -11.43 1.63
CA ALA A 68 -11.57 -11.98 0.53
C ALA A 68 -10.19 -12.45 1.02
N PRO A 69 -9.59 -13.48 0.37
CA PRO A 69 -8.20 -13.81 0.59
C PRO A 69 -7.29 -12.60 0.28
N PRO A 70 -6.24 -12.35 1.09
CA PRO A 70 -5.37 -11.20 0.89
C PRO A 70 -4.47 -11.33 -0.35
N LEU A 71 -4.25 -12.53 -0.87
CA LEU A 71 -3.41 -12.78 -2.04
C LEU A 71 -4.27 -13.19 -3.23
N PRO A 72 -3.89 -12.80 -4.47
CA PRO A 72 -4.56 -13.28 -5.66
C PRO A 72 -4.37 -14.80 -5.83
N PRO A 73 -5.27 -15.48 -6.54
CA PRO A 73 -5.14 -16.92 -6.83
C PRO A 73 -3.90 -17.24 -7.67
N GLU A 74 -3.52 -16.32 -8.56
CA GLU A 74 -2.28 -16.36 -9.31
C GLU A 74 -1.45 -15.12 -8.98
N GLU A 75 -0.23 -15.34 -8.48
CA GLU A 75 0.70 -14.30 -8.04
C GLU A 75 1.41 -13.59 -9.21
N THR A 76 0.63 -13.21 -10.22
CA THR A 76 1.07 -12.31 -11.29
C THR A 76 0.95 -10.86 -10.82
N ARG A 77 1.74 -9.96 -11.42
CA ARG A 77 1.65 -8.51 -11.14
C ARG A 77 0.22 -7.98 -11.34
N LEU A 78 -0.45 -8.39 -12.41
CA LEU A 78 -1.85 -8.00 -12.66
C LEU A 78 -2.80 -8.58 -11.61
N GLY A 79 -2.61 -9.83 -11.20
CA GLY A 79 -3.38 -10.46 -10.12
C GLY A 79 -3.30 -9.65 -8.82
N PHE A 80 -2.09 -9.24 -8.42
CA PHE A 80 -1.90 -8.37 -7.26
C PHE A 80 -2.58 -7.01 -7.42
N VAL A 81 -2.41 -6.34 -8.57
CA VAL A 81 -3.03 -5.04 -8.85
C VAL A 81 -4.54 -5.10 -8.69
N LEU A 82 -5.20 -6.10 -9.31
CA LEU A 82 -6.65 -6.24 -9.27
C LEU A 82 -7.16 -6.58 -7.85
N GLN A 83 -6.50 -7.51 -7.16
CA GLN A 83 -6.89 -7.89 -5.80
C GLN A 83 -6.72 -6.71 -4.82
N TYR A 84 -5.57 -6.02 -4.87
CA TYR A 84 -5.28 -4.92 -3.97
C TYR A 84 -6.19 -3.72 -4.23
N GLU A 85 -6.49 -3.41 -5.50
CA GLU A 85 -7.42 -2.33 -5.85
C GLU A 85 -8.81 -2.60 -5.26
N ALA A 86 -9.36 -3.80 -5.48
CA ALA A 86 -10.67 -4.18 -4.99
C ALA A 86 -10.75 -4.16 -3.45
N ASP A 87 -9.76 -4.76 -2.78
CA ASP A 87 -9.77 -4.86 -1.31
C ASP A 87 -9.52 -3.52 -0.64
N SER A 88 -8.56 -2.73 -1.15
CA SER A 88 -8.27 -1.40 -0.59
C SER A 88 -9.42 -0.41 -0.80
N ALA A 89 -10.17 -0.53 -1.90
CA ALA A 89 -11.40 0.24 -2.14
C ALA A 89 -12.50 -0.11 -1.14
N LYS A 90 -12.78 -1.40 -0.88
CA LYS A 90 -13.75 -1.81 0.15
C LYS A 90 -13.36 -1.31 1.54
N ARG A 91 -12.06 -1.40 1.91
CA ARG A 91 -11.54 -0.84 3.16
C ARG A 91 -11.79 0.67 3.25
N LEU A 92 -11.59 1.40 2.15
CA LEU A 92 -11.86 2.83 2.09
C LEU A 92 -13.34 3.14 2.34
N ASP A 93 -14.25 2.41 1.71
CA ASP A 93 -15.69 2.62 1.91
C ASP A 93 -16.10 2.43 3.36
N VAL A 94 -15.55 1.40 4.02
CA VAL A 94 -15.76 1.18 5.45
C VAL A 94 -15.16 2.33 6.27
N LEU A 95 -13.95 2.80 5.97
CA LEU A 95 -13.34 3.95 6.66
C LEU A 95 -14.16 5.24 6.48
N LYS A 96 -14.70 5.50 5.28
CA LYS A 96 -15.60 6.63 5.00
C LYS A 96 -16.89 6.55 5.83
N SER A 97 -17.36 5.35 6.16
CA SER A 97 -18.52 5.16 7.05
C SER A 97 -18.20 5.42 8.53
N LYS A 98 -16.92 5.46 8.94
CA LYS A 98 -16.50 5.76 10.32
C LYS A 98 -16.52 7.26 10.57
N VAL A 99 -17.74 7.78 10.55
CA VAL A 99 -18.00 9.20 10.78
C VAL A 99 -17.70 9.55 12.24
N ASP A 100 -18.19 8.80 13.21
CA ASP A 100 -18.03 9.12 14.63
C ASP A 100 -16.55 9.10 15.10
N ASP A 101 -16.12 10.18 15.76
CA ASP A 101 -14.77 10.32 16.34
C ASP A 101 -14.54 9.25 17.43
N ILE A 102 -15.59 8.73 18.09
CA ILE A 102 -15.48 7.68 19.12
C ILE A 102 -14.79 6.41 18.57
N TRP A 103 -15.12 6.00 17.34
CA TRP A 103 -14.50 4.80 16.74
C TRP A 103 -12.99 4.98 16.52
N TRP A 104 -12.57 6.21 16.18
CA TRP A 104 -11.18 6.58 15.94
C TRP A 104 -10.37 6.67 17.23
N GLU A 105 -11.02 7.10 18.32
CA GLU A 105 -10.42 7.33 19.64
C GLU A 105 -10.36 6.07 20.51
N GLU A 106 -11.17 5.04 20.21
CA GLU A 106 -11.13 3.76 20.90
C GLU A 106 -9.74 3.12 20.82
N GLU A 107 -9.24 2.71 21.99
CA GLU A 107 -8.00 1.95 22.12
C GLU A 107 -8.24 0.46 21.84
N VAL A 108 -7.39 -0.10 20.99
CA VAL A 108 -7.39 -1.52 20.63
C VAL A 108 -5.98 -2.08 20.72
N ALA A 109 -5.88 -3.40 20.75
CA ALA A 109 -4.60 -4.07 20.76
C ALA A 109 -3.81 -3.78 19.47
N PHE A 110 -2.61 -3.26 19.63
CA PHE A 110 -1.58 -3.14 18.61
C PHE A 110 -0.37 -3.95 19.09
N PHE A 111 -0.32 -5.22 18.71
CA PHE A 111 0.64 -6.20 19.24
C PHE A 111 0.57 -6.27 20.78
N ASP A 112 1.63 -5.86 21.47
CA ASP A 112 1.80 -5.89 22.92
C ASP A 112 1.37 -4.60 23.63
N VAL A 113 0.88 -3.60 22.90
CA VAL A 113 0.45 -2.31 23.46
C VAL A 113 -0.97 -1.94 23.04
N GLN A 114 -1.61 -1.03 23.79
CA GLN A 114 -2.91 -0.44 23.43
C GLN A 114 -2.70 0.88 22.69
N ARG A 115 -3.42 1.09 21.58
CA ARG A 115 -3.35 2.33 20.79
C ARG A 115 -4.70 2.65 20.19
N SER A 116 -4.98 3.95 20.00
CA SER A 116 -6.19 4.37 19.30
C SER A 116 -6.19 3.90 17.85
N ARG A 117 -7.37 3.64 17.28
CA ARG A 117 -7.49 3.29 15.85
C ARG A 117 -6.90 4.38 14.94
N ALA A 118 -7.06 5.65 15.30
CA ALA A 118 -6.43 6.77 14.59
C ALA A 118 -4.90 6.61 14.53
N TRP A 119 -4.25 6.27 15.65
CA TRP A 119 -2.81 6.04 15.68
C TRP A 119 -2.41 4.84 14.82
N ILE A 120 -3.19 3.75 14.85
CA ILE A 120 -2.93 2.55 14.05
C ILE A 120 -3.04 2.85 12.56
N VAL A 121 -4.03 3.63 12.12
CA VAL A 121 -4.16 4.06 10.72
C VAL A 121 -2.97 4.91 10.28
N VAL A 122 -2.50 5.86 11.10
CA VAL A 122 -1.27 6.62 10.82
C VAL A 122 -0.07 5.69 10.62
N ARG A 123 0.09 4.69 11.49
CA ARG A 123 1.18 3.70 11.38
C ARG A 123 1.04 2.82 10.15
N ARG A 124 -0.19 2.45 9.78
CA ARG A 124 -0.47 1.66 8.59
C ARG A 124 -0.09 2.43 7.33
N ILE A 125 -0.45 3.72 7.27
CA ILE A 125 -0.05 4.64 6.19
C ILE A 125 1.48 4.71 6.12
N ALA A 126 2.16 5.02 7.22
CA ALA A 126 3.63 5.14 7.23
C ALA A 126 4.33 3.84 6.82
N HIS A 127 3.83 2.68 7.25
CA HIS A 127 4.37 1.38 6.85
C HIS A 127 4.17 1.12 5.35
N THR A 128 3.01 1.46 4.79
CA THR A 128 2.77 1.40 3.34
C THR A 128 3.74 2.31 2.58
N SER A 129 3.92 3.56 3.02
CA SER A 129 4.86 4.51 2.40
C SER A 129 6.31 4.04 2.49
N HIS A 130 6.71 3.42 3.61
CA HIS A 130 8.04 2.83 3.80
C HIS A 130 8.34 1.74 2.78
N HIS A 131 7.44 0.75 2.62
CA HIS A 131 7.64 -0.33 1.66
C HIS A 131 7.47 0.12 0.20
N ARG A 132 6.62 1.11 -0.07
CA ARG A 132 6.58 1.76 -1.39
C ARG A 132 7.92 2.44 -1.71
N GLY A 133 8.54 3.11 -0.75
CA GLY A 133 9.86 3.72 -0.93
C GLY A 133 10.94 2.69 -1.28
N GLN A 134 10.91 1.50 -0.66
CA GLN A 134 11.80 0.39 -1.02
C GLN A 134 11.59 -0.06 -2.47
N GLN A 135 10.33 -0.19 -2.91
CA GLN A 135 10.00 -0.54 -4.29
C GLN A 135 10.43 0.54 -5.29
N MET A 136 10.29 1.83 -4.95
CA MET A 136 10.79 2.92 -5.79
C MET A 136 12.31 2.85 -5.96
N ALA A 137 13.06 2.42 -4.93
CA ALA A 137 14.49 2.17 -5.07
C ALA A 137 14.79 0.99 -6.02
N LEU A 138 13.97 -0.08 -6.00
CA LEU A 138 14.09 -1.19 -6.96
C LEU A 138 13.87 -0.74 -8.40
N LEU A 139 12.86 0.12 -8.65
CA LEU A 139 12.62 0.70 -9.98
C LEU A 139 13.87 1.42 -10.51
N ARG A 140 14.55 2.16 -9.64
CA ARG A 140 15.81 2.83 -9.99
C ARG A 140 16.92 1.84 -10.33
N MET A 141 17.06 0.76 -9.58
CA MET A 141 18.06 -0.29 -9.85
C MET A 141 17.79 -1.01 -11.18
N LEU A 142 16.52 -1.16 -11.55
CA LEU A 142 16.07 -1.76 -12.81
C LEU A 142 16.12 -0.77 -14.01
N GLY A 143 16.43 0.51 -13.78
CA GLY A 143 16.39 1.53 -14.81
C GLY A 143 14.98 1.79 -15.38
N ARG A 144 13.93 1.64 -14.56
CA ARG A 144 12.55 1.96 -14.91
C ARG A 144 12.27 3.46 -14.69
N ASP A 145 11.35 4.01 -15.46
CA ASP A 145 10.83 5.37 -15.26
C ASP A 145 10.04 5.46 -13.95
N VAL A 146 10.32 6.48 -13.14
CA VAL A 146 9.67 6.69 -11.84
C VAL A 146 8.84 7.97 -11.88
N TYR A 147 7.52 7.81 -11.89
CA TYR A 147 6.58 8.94 -11.86
C TYR A 147 6.34 9.49 -10.45
N SER A 148 5.55 10.56 -10.37
CA SER A 148 5.25 11.27 -9.12
C SER A 148 4.57 10.38 -8.07
N SER A 149 4.99 10.51 -6.81
CA SER A 149 4.40 9.82 -5.65
C SER A 149 4.03 10.77 -4.50
N TYR A 150 5.01 11.50 -3.96
CA TYR A 150 4.80 12.58 -2.98
C TYR A 150 5.10 13.98 -3.53
N GLY A 151 5.34 14.03 -4.84
CA GLY A 151 5.87 15.18 -5.55
C GLY A 151 6.48 14.71 -6.86
N PRO A 152 7.01 15.64 -7.65
CA PRO A 152 7.70 15.33 -8.87
C PRO A 152 8.96 14.49 -8.64
N THR A 153 9.48 13.90 -9.71
CA THR A 153 10.77 13.21 -9.74
C THR A 153 11.66 13.84 -10.82
N ALA A 154 12.94 13.47 -10.84
CA ALA A 154 13.84 13.86 -11.93
C ALA A 154 13.32 13.41 -13.31
N ASP A 155 12.61 12.28 -13.37
CA ASP A 155 12.11 11.67 -14.61
C ASP A 155 10.89 12.43 -15.15
N THR A 156 10.19 13.15 -14.27
CA THR A 156 9.04 13.98 -14.63
C THR A 156 9.43 15.45 -14.84
N GLY A 157 10.73 15.77 -14.87
CA GLY A 157 11.22 17.13 -15.11
C GLY A 157 10.74 18.14 -14.08
N GLU A 158 10.68 17.75 -12.81
CA GLU A 158 10.15 18.56 -11.71
C GLU A 158 8.64 18.90 -11.83
N GLN A 159 7.90 18.20 -12.69
CA GLN A 159 6.46 18.33 -12.84
C GLN A 159 5.70 17.17 -12.17
N VAL A 160 4.51 17.45 -11.64
CA VAL A 160 3.64 16.41 -11.08
C VAL A 160 3.01 15.64 -12.24
N ILE A 161 3.58 14.48 -12.56
CA ILE A 161 3.12 13.57 -13.61
C ILE A 161 2.90 12.21 -12.96
N TYR A 162 1.67 11.71 -13.00
CA TYR A 162 1.31 10.40 -12.45
C TYR A 162 1.55 9.29 -13.47
N ALA A 163 1.89 8.10 -12.97
CA ALA A 163 1.99 6.92 -13.82
C ALA A 163 0.63 6.64 -14.48
N PRO A 164 0.62 6.16 -15.74
CA PRO A 164 -0.59 5.60 -16.31
C PRO A 164 -1.03 4.40 -15.46
N ILE A 165 -2.21 4.49 -14.85
CA ILE A 165 -2.77 3.40 -14.05
C ILE A 165 -3.14 2.27 -15.01
N PRO A 166 -2.63 1.04 -14.81
CA PRO A 166 -2.83 -0.07 -15.75
C PRO A 166 -4.28 -0.63 -15.79
N LEU A 167 -5.28 0.10 -15.28
CA LEU A 167 -6.66 -0.38 -15.11
C LEU A 167 -7.57 -0.10 -16.31
N LYS A 168 -7.01 0.17 -17.51
CA LYS A 168 -7.75 0.19 -18.77
C LYS A 168 -6.95 -0.37 -19.92
#